data_AF-A0A8J5BTA0-F1
#
_entry.id   AF-A0A8J5BTA0-F1
#
_cell.length_a   1.000
_cell.length_b   1.000
_cell.length_c   1.000
_cell.angle_alpha   90.00
_cell.angle_beta   90.00
_cell.angle_gamma   90.00
#
_symmetry.space_group_name_H-M   'P 1'
#
loop_
_entity.id
_entity.type
_entity.pdbx_description
1 polymer ?
#
loop_
_entity_poly.entity_id
_entity_poly.type
_entity_poly.pdbx_seq_one_letter_code
_entity_poly.pdbx_strand_id
1 'polypeptide(L)'
;MPELSYRGHKPEEEEETQFTPRSPQGGLTRLFHYLTGTPRNRFKFAYMGGLIFLWWFTAFVMERAYPSFKVSQCDWSGWEQWTDKNQAYRVALVADPQLVDDHTYPGRPASMMRLTEFVVDNYLRRNWVYIQKNLVPDTTIFLGDLFDGGRAWKDDKWYPELDRWNRIFSLDPGQDVVWSLPGNHDIGYGDEIVPHALKRFEKHFGPLSREFDRGNHTFVQIDTISMENKNDSRIYEPPQEFVEEFRASQPRDKPTIVLTHVPFFRSEENSDCGRQREKGKKLSYTVGHQYQTQLEPAVTNKLLTAVNPVLVYSGDDHDACHVTHPYVFNGKNQVAHEYTVKSISMAMGINKPGIQLLSLNTNGEAQSYQTTICLMPNPFAPFIAYGVVGISSLIFLALVHYFPASLSGLTQKFRYHPLDEHILPVSSKPTVFNRFSRHVTKAFFKDIGVVLLAMVVIFWYFFTSIYWHT
;
A
#
# COMPACT_ATOMS: atom_id res chain seq x y z
N MET A 1 -83.68 -71.90 -17.39
CA MET A 1 -82.50 -72.58 -16.81
C MET A 1 -81.53 -72.88 -17.94
N PRO A 2 -80.21 -72.73 -17.76
CA PRO A 2 -79.46 -72.57 -16.50
C PRO A 2 -79.08 -71.09 -16.26
N GLU A 3 -79.35 -70.47 -15.10
CA GLU A 3 -78.69 -70.61 -13.79
C GLU A 3 -77.17 -70.56 -13.84
N LEU A 4 -76.57 -69.43 -13.45
CA LEU A 4 -75.21 -69.35 -12.92
C LEU A 4 -75.06 -68.12 -11.99
N SER A 5 -75.27 -68.42 -10.71
CA SER A 5 -74.51 -68.02 -9.51
C SER A 5 -74.01 -66.58 -9.35
N TYR A 6 -74.59 -65.90 -8.35
CA TYR A 6 -74.11 -64.72 -7.66
C TYR A 6 -72.70 -64.90 -7.07
N ARG A 7 -71.83 -63.90 -7.25
CA ARG A 7 -70.65 -63.70 -6.40
C ARG A 7 -70.61 -62.25 -5.94
N GLY A 8 -71.06 -62.02 -4.70
CA GLY A 8 -70.89 -60.75 -4.01
C GLY A 8 -69.42 -60.51 -3.71
N HIS A 9 -68.89 -59.37 -4.15
CA HIS A 9 -67.58 -58.88 -3.70
C HIS A 9 -67.80 -57.89 -2.55
N LYS A 10 -67.10 -58.17 -1.44
CA LYS A 10 -66.92 -57.31 -0.27
C LYS A 10 -66.48 -55.89 -0.68
N PRO A 11 -66.89 -54.84 0.05
CA PRO A 11 -66.21 -53.55 -0.04
C PRO A 11 -64.78 -53.70 0.53
N GLU A 12 -63.77 -53.30 -0.25
CA GLU A 12 -62.41 -53.06 0.27
C GLU A 12 -62.43 -51.81 1.14
N GLU A 13 -61.85 -51.91 2.34
CA GLU A 13 -61.55 -50.77 3.21
C GLU A 13 -60.58 -49.82 2.48
N GLU A 14 -60.92 -48.54 2.41
CA GLU A 14 -59.97 -47.49 2.02
C GLU A 14 -58.86 -47.41 3.07
N GLU A 15 -57.63 -47.74 2.65
CA GLU A 15 -56.43 -47.52 3.44
C GLU A 15 -56.18 -46.00 3.53
N GLU A 16 -56.41 -45.44 4.72
CA GLU A 16 -56.20 -44.02 5.03
C GLU A 16 -54.71 -43.67 4.81
N THR A 17 -54.40 -43.06 3.66
CA THR A 17 -53.03 -42.62 3.36
C THR A 17 -52.67 -41.47 4.29
N GLN A 18 -51.85 -41.78 5.29
CA GLN A 18 -51.31 -40.84 6.26
C GLN A 18 -50.57 -39.70 5.53
N PHE A 19 -51.21 -38.55 5.39
CA PHE A 19 -50.64 -37.36 4.79
C PHE A 19 -49.59 -36.79 5.75
N THR A 20 -48.33 -37.20 5.60
CA THR A 20 -47.22 -36.55 6.29
C THR A 20 -47.03 -35.15 5.70
N PRO A 21 -47.16 -34.06 6.48
CA PRO A 21 -46.94 -32.73 5.95
C PRO A 21 -45.46 -32.59 5.59
N ARG A 22 -45.16 -32.41 4.30
CA ARG A 22 -43.81 -32.03 3.86
C ARG A 22 -43.47 -30.71 4.55
N SER A 23 -42.45 -30.76 5.42
CA SER A 23 -41.89 -29.56 6.03
C SER A 23 -41.57 -28.51 4.96
N PRO A 24 -41.87 -27.22 5.20
CA PRO A 24 -41.51 -26.16 4.27
C PRO A 24 -39.98 -25.99 4.31
N GLN A 25 -39.25 -26.77 3.51
CA GLN A 25 -37.83 -26.54 3.28
C GLN A 25 -37.65 -25.12 2.74
N GLY A 26 -36.96 -24.27 3.51
CA GLY A 26 -36.73 -22.87 3.20
C GLY A 26 -36.10 -22.66 1.82
N GLY A 27 -36.31 -21.49 1.22
CA GLY A 27 -35.88 -21.18 -0.15
C GLY A 27 -34.39 -21.45 -0.43
N LEU A 28 -33.52 -21.28 0.57
CA LEU A 28 -32.08 -21.61 0.49
C LEU A 28 -31.81 -23.11 0.31
N THR A 29 -32.55 -23.97 1.01
CA THR A 29 -32.41 -25.43 0.94
C THR A 29 -32.88 -25.96 -0.42
N ARG A 30 -33.97 -25.39 -0.97
CA ARG A 30 -34.46 -25.70 -2.33
C ARG A 30 -33.50 -25.24 -3.42
N LEU A 31 -32.92 -24.05 -3.27
CA LEU A 31 -31.92 -23.52 -4.21
C LEU A 31 -30.64 -24.36 -4.20
N PHE A 32 -30.16 -24.77 -3.02
CA PHE A 32 -29.01 -25.66 -2.89
C PHE A 32 -29.26 -27.03 -3.55
N HIS A 33 -30.43 -27.65 -3.31
CA HIS A 33 -30.83 -28.89 -3.98
C HIS A 33 -30.95 -28.74 -5.50
N TYR A 34 -31.47 -27.62 -6.00
CA TYR A 34 -31.55 -27.33 -7.43
C TYR A 34 -30.16 -27.16 -8.06
N LEU A 35 -29.27 -26.43 -7.40
CA LEU A 35 -27.90 -26.17 -7.86
C LEU A 35 -26.98 -27.40 -7.75
N THR A 36 -27.33 -28.41 -6.95
CA THR A 36 -26.52 -29.63 -6.75
C THR A 36 -27.25 -30.92 -7.13
N GLY A 37 -28.43 -30.81 -7.77
CA GLY A 37 -29.33 -31.94 -8.00
C GLY A 37 -28.83 -32.97 -9.02
N THR A 38 -27.85 -32.63 -9.87
CA THR A 38 -27.24 -33.54 -10.84
C THR A 38 -25.72 -33.61 -10.65
N PRO A 39 -25.04 -34.72 -11.00
CA PRO A 39 -23.57 -34.82 -10.92
C PRO A 39 -22.86 -33.70 -11.68
N ARG A 40 -23.38 -33.32 -12.85
CA ARG A 40 -22.89 -32.19 -13.66
C ARG A 40 -23.02 -30.85 -12.92
N ASN A 41 -24.15 -30.61 -12.26
CA ASN A 41 -24.36 -29.39 -11.49
C ASN A 41 -23.49 -29.36 -10.22
N ARG A 42 -23.27 -30.51 -9.56
CA ARG A 42 -22.32 -30.63 -8.44
C ARG A 42 -20.89 -30.31 -8.84
N PHE A 43 -20.42 -30.87 -9.95
CA PHE A 43 -19.10 -30.57 -10.48
C PHE A 43 -18.96 -29.07 -10.81
N LYS A 44 -20.00 -28.50 -11.44
CA LYS A 44 -20.05 -27.06 -11.74
C LYS A 44 -19.99 -26.18 -10.50
N PHE A 45 -20.81 -26.49 -9.51
CA PHE A 45 -20.80 -25.78 -8.24
C PHE A 45 -19.44 -25.86 -7.56
N ALA A 46 -18.81 -27.05 -7.55
CA ALA A 46 -17.51 -27.28 -6.94
C ALA A 46 -16.39 -26.47 -7.62
N TYR A 47 -16.26 -26.53 -8.95
CA TYR A 47 -15.17 -25.79 -9.62
C TYR A 47 -15.39 -24.28 -9.59
N MET A 48 -16.62 -23.80 -9.72
CA MET A 48 -16.93 -22.37 -9.62
C MET A 48 -16.66 -21.85 -8.22
N GLY A 49 -17.11 -22.57 -7.18
CA GLY A 49 -16.82 -22.24 -5.78
C GLY A 49 -15.32 -22.26 -5.50
N GLY A 50 -14.59 -23.24 -6.03
CA GLY A 50 -13.14 -23.34 -5.92
C GLY A 50 -12.40 -22.17 -6.56
N LEU A 51 -12.81 -21.73 -7.76
CA LEU A 51 -12.23 -20.55 -8.42
C LEU A 51 -12.51 -19.27 -7.62
N ILE A 52 -13.74 -19.06 -7.17
CA ILE A 52 -14.11 -17.88 -6.37
C ILE A 52 -13.31 -17.87 -5.05
N PHE A 53 -13.18 -19.01 -4.39
CA PHE A 53 -12.36 -19.15 -3.19
C PHE A 53 -10.89 -18.88 -3.47
N LEU A 54 -10.33 -19.39 -4.58
CA LEU A 54 -8.95 -19.11 -4.98
C LEU A 54 -8.71 -17.60 -5.17
N TRP A 55 -9.64 -16.91 -5.84
CA TRP A 55 -9.57 -15.45 -6.00
C TRP A 55 -9.66 -14.71 -4.67
N TRP A 56 -10.61 -15.10 -3.82
CA TRP A 56 -10.75 -14.50 -2.49
C TRP A 56 -9.50 -14.73 -1.64
N PHE A 57 -8.96 -15.96 -1.62
CA PHE A 57 -7.75 -16.31 -0.87
C PHE A 57 -6.53 -15.57 -1.40
N THR A 58 -6.38 -15.47 -2.73
CA THR A 58 -5.27 -14.71 -3.33
C THR A 58 -5.37 -13.23 -2.96
N ALA A 59 -6.56 -12.62 -3.07
CA ALA A 59 -6.78 -11.25 -2.64
C ALA A 59 -6.51 -11.08 -1.13
N PHE A 60 -6.96 -11.99 -0.28
CA PHE A 60 -6.65 -11.97 1.15
C PHE A 60 -5.13 -12.00 1.40
N VAL A 61 -4.41 -12.90 0.75
CA VAL A 61 -2.96 -13.01 0.91
C VAL A 61 -2.27 -11.73 0.46
N MET A 62 -2.59 -11.22 -0.72
CA MET A 62 -1.88 -10.08 -1.30
C MET A 62 -2.29 -8.72 -0.72
N GLU A 63 -3.54 -8.57 -0.27
CA GLU A 63 -4.09 -7.31 0.26
C GLU A 63 -4.06 -7.20 1.78
N ARG A 64 -3.83 -8.31 2.51
CA ARG A 64 -3.81 -8.35 3.98
C ARG A 64 -2.58 -9.04 4.53
N ALA A 65 -2.44 -10.34 4.27
CA ALA A 65 -1.43 -11.14 4.94
C ALA A 65 0.00 -10.72 4.56
N TYR A 66 0.27 -10.51 3.26
CA TYR A 66 1.57 -10.15 2.75
C TYR A 66 2.04 -8.77 3.23
N PRO A 67 1.24 -7.69 3.13
CA PRO A 67 1.62 -6.39 3.68
C PRO A 67 1.88 -6.42 5.18
N SER A 68 0.96 -7.04 5.94
CA SER A 68 1.11 -7.18 7.40
C SER A 68 2.39 -7.92 7.78
N PHE A 69 2.64 -9.07 7.13
CA PHE A 69 3.83 -9.87 7.35
C PHE A 69 5.10 -9.06 7.04
N LYS A 70 5.13 -8.38 5.88
CA LYS A 70 6.30 -7.59 5.47
C LYS A 70 6.66 -6.51 6.47
N VAL A 71 5.68 -5.73 6.93
CA VAL A 71 5.91 -4.69 7.95
C VAL A 71 6.36 -5.31 9.28
N SER A 72 5.76 -6.43 9.70
CA SER A 72 6.14 -7.11 10.96
C SER A 72 7.58 -7.64 10.98
N GLN A 73 8.22 -7.83 9.82
CA GLN A 73 9.64 -8.22 9.76
C GLN A 73 10.57 -7.10 10.27
N CYS A 74 10.07 -5.86 10.35
CA CYS A 74 10.81 -4.71 10.84
C CYS A 74 10.58 -4.45 12.34
N ASP A 75 9.92 -5.37 13.04
CA ASP A 75 9.65 -5.24 14.47
C ASP A 75 10.93 -4.86 15.24
N TRP A 76 10.77 -3.87 16.11
CA TRP A 76 11.83 -3.26 16.89
C TRP A 76 12.69 -4.29 17.64
N SER A 77 12.05 -5.34 18.17
CA SER A 77 12.74 -6.37 18.95
C SER A 77 13.75 -7.20 18.16
N GLY A 78 13.65 -7.20 16.84
CA GLY A 78 14.52 -7.94 15.94
C GLY A 78 15.87 -7.27 15.67
N TRP A 79 16.02 -5.99 16.01
CA TRP A 79 17.24 -5.24 15.71
C TRP A 79 17.69 -4.29 16.82
N GLU A 80 16.79 -3.80 17.68
CA GLU A 80 17.15 -2.99 18.84
C GLU A 80 18.05 -3.79 19.81
N GLN A 81 19.22 -3.22 20.12
CA GLN A 81 20.19 -3.77 21.06
C GLN A 81 20.29 -2.89 22.31
N TRP A 82 19.17 -2.61 22.97
CA TRP A 82 19.12 -1.88 24.24
C TRP A 82 19.21 -2.85 25.43
N THR A 83 19.88 -2.43 26.50
CA THR A 83 20.02 -3.19 27.75
C THR A 83 18.66 -3.41 28.43
N ASP A 84 17.80 -2.40 28.44
CA ASP A 84 16.38 -2.50 28.82
C ASP A 84 15.50 -1.95 27.69
N LYS A 85 14.64 -2.83 27.16
CA LYS A 85 13.76 -2.53 26.02
C LYS A 85 12.62 -1.57 26.38
N ASN A 86 12.32 -1.38 27.67
CA ASN A 86 11.31 -0.42 28.11
C ASN A 86 11.80 1.03 28.06
N GLN A 87 13.08 1.23 27.72
CA GLN A 87 13.75 2.53 27.70
C GLN A 87 14.04 3.01 26.27
N ALA A 88 13.35 2.45 25.28
CA ALA A 88 13.42 2.86 23.89
C ALA A 88 12.25 3.78 23.53
N TYR A 89 12.54 4.88 22.82
CA TYR A 89 11.54 5.70 22.14
C TYR A 89 11.65 5.49 20.64
N ARG A 90 10.54 5.12 19.99
CA ARG A 90 10.51 4.57 18.64
C ARG A 90 9.85 5.54 17.67
N VAL A 91 10.59 5.90 16.62
CA VAL A 91 10.18 6.87 15.62
C VAL A 91 10.17 6.22 14.25
N ALA A 92 9.04 6.35 13.54
CA ALA A 92 8.95 5.99 12.12
C ALA A 92 9.07 7.26 11.26
N LEU A 93 10.06 7.31 10.38
CA LEU A 93 10.29 8.41 9.44
C LEU A 93 9.78 7.99 8.05
N VAL A 94 8.87 8.76 7.49
CA VAL A 94 8.18 8.50 6.21
C VAL A 94 8.53 9.63 5.24
N ALA A 95 9.06 9.30 4.06
CA ALA A 95 9.39 10.31 3.05
C ALA A 95 8.59 10.08 1.77
N ASP A 96 8.35 11.18 1.06
CA ASP A 96 7.80 11.26 -0.29
C ASP A 96 6.58 10.34 -0.53
N PRO A 97 5.48 10.43 0.24
CA PRO A 97 4.25 9.73 -0.11
C PRO A 97 3.70 10.17 -1.46
N GLN A 98 3.91 11.45 -1.81
CA GLN A 98 3.58 12.11 -3.08
C GLN A 98 2.28 11.57 -3.67
N LEU A 99 1.15 12.02 -3.11
CA LEU A 99 -0.16 11.66 -3.65
C LEU A 99 -0.21 12.02 -5.13
N VAL A 100 -0.26 10.97 -5.95
CA VAL A 100 -0.15 11.10 -7.40
C VAL A 100 -1.38 11.78 -7.98
N ASP A 101 -1.16 12.51 -9.06
CA ASP A 101 -2.17 13.27 -9.79
C ASP A 101 -1.80 13.44 -11.28
N ASP A 102 -2.50 14.32 -11.98
CA ASP A 102 -2.25 14.62 -13.40
C ASP A 102 -0.86 15.24 -13.69
N HIS A 103 -0.19 15.81 -12.70
CA HIS A 103 1.20 16.29 -12.77
C HIS A 103 2.19 15.12 -12.75
N THR A 104 1.87 14.01 -12.08
CA THR A 104 2.74 12.82 -12.03
C THR A 104 2.86 12.17 -13.41
N TYR A 105 1.75 12.10 -14.15
CA TYR A 105 1.69 11.47 -15.46
C TYR A 105 0.99 12.37 -16.49
N PRO A 106 1.68 13.43 -16.98
CA PRO A 106 1.09 14.37 -17.92
C PRO A 106 0.56 13.69 -19.18
N GLY A 107 -0.67 14.04 -19.58
CA GLY A 107 -1.32 13.49 -20.77
C GLY A 107 -1.99 12.11 -20.56
N ARG A 108 -1.95 11.53 -19.35
CA ARG A 108 -2.71 10.32 -19.03
C ARG A 108 -4.22 10.60 -19.08
N PRO A 109 -5.05 9.75 -19.73
CA PRO A 109 -6.50 9.91 -19.72
C PRO A 109 -7.05 9.91 -18.29
N ALA A 110 -8.03 10.78 -18.00
CA ALA A 110 -8.57 10.97 -16.66
C ALA A 110 -9.08 9.68 -15.99
N SER A 111 -9.68 8.75 -16.76
CA SER A 111 -10.11 7.45 -16.25
C SER A 111 -8.95 6.57 -15.79
N MET A 112 -7.83 6.59 -16.53
CA MET A 112 -6.61 5.88 -16.16
C MET A 112 -5.91 6.56 -14.98
N MET A 113 -5.95 7.89 -14.90
CA MET A 113 -5.40 8.62 -13.76
C MET A 113 -6.14 8.27 -12.47
N ARG A 114 -7.48 8.26 -12.48
CA ARG A 114 -8.28 7.81 -11.32
C ARG A 114 -7.99 6.38 -10.89
N LEU A 115 -7.75 5.48 -11.85
CA LEU A 115 -7.33 4.12 -11.52
C LEU A 115 -5.93 4.10 -10.89
N THR A 116 -5.03 4.97 -11.36
CA THR A 116 -3.67 5.12 -10.82
C THR A 116 -3.73 5.63 -9.38
N GLU A 117 -4.46 6.72 -9.14
CA GLU A 117 -4.73 7.27 -7.81
C GLU A 117 -5.27 6.18 -6.89
N PHE A 118 -6.33 5.48 -7.31
CA PHE A 118 -6.93 4.41 -6.52
C PHE A 118 -5.93 3.30 -6.13
N VAL A 119 -5.08 2.87 -7.07
CA VAL A 119 -4.08 1.83 -6.82
C VAL A 119 -3.01 2.30 -5.84
N VAL A 120 -2.48 3.51 -6.05
CA VAL A 120 -1.42 4.08 -5.22
C VAL A 120 -1.97 4.39 -3.81
N ASP A 121 -3.18 4.94 -3.71
CA ASP A 121 -3.85 5.24 -2.43
C ASP A 121 -4.06 3.98 -1.60
N ASN A 122 -4.52 2.89 -2.22
CA ASN A 122 -4.67 1.62 -1.54
C ASN A 122 -3.31 1.07 -1.06
N TYR A 123 -2.25 1.27 -1.83
CA TYR A 123 -0.90 0.89 -1.42
C TYR A 123 -0.43 1.68 -0.19
N LEU A 124 -0.52 3.01 -0.24
CA LEU A 124 -0.18 3.89 0.87
C LEU A 124 -1.03 3.58 2.11
N ARG A 125 -2.35 3.45 1.96
CA ARG A 125 -3.28 3.17 3.06
C ARG A 125 -2.96 1.85 3.75
N ARG A 126 -2.73 0.77 3.00
CA ARG A 126 -2.38 -0.54 3.60
C ARG A 126 -1.09 -0.44 4.39
N ASN A 127 -0.06 0.19 3.83
CA ASN A 127 1.22 0.35 4.52
C ASN A 127 1.07 1.21 5.78
N TRP A 128 0.36 2.34 5.69
CA TRP A 128 0.04 3.18 6.84
C TRP A 128 -0.62 2.39 7.98
N VAL A 129 -1.70 1.65 7.67
CA VAL A 129 -2.40 0.83 8.66
C VAL A 129 -1.48 -0.18 9.34
N TYR A 130 -0.65 -0.89 8.57
CA TYR A 130 0.23 -1.90 9.16
C TYR A 130 1.46 -1.32 9.85
N ILE A 131 1.96 -0.14 9.46
CA ILE A 131 2.98 0.59 10.23
C ILE A 131 2.42 0.93 11.61
N GLN A 132 1.23 1.55 11.66
CA GLN A 132 0.63 1.95 12.93
C GLN A 132 0.18 0.76 13.80
N LYS A 133 -0.24 -0.37 13.19
CA LYS A 133 -0.72 -1.56 13.95
C LYS A 133 0.36 -2.55 14.33
N ASN A 134 1.35 -2.77 13.48
CA ASN A 134 2.36 -3.81 13.71
C ASN A 134 3.63 -3.24 14.31
N LEU A 135 4.04 -2.03 13.92
CA LEU A 135 5.22 -1.37 14.50
C LEU A 135 4.83 -0.51 15.70
N VAL A 136 3.66 0.13 15.69
CA VAL A 136 3.19 0.97 16.80
C VAL A 136 4.28 1.98 17.24
N PRO A 137 4.78 2.83 16.32
CA PRO A 137 5.79 3.82 16.68
C PRO A 137 5.22 4.82 17.70
N ASP A 138 6.07 5.32 18.59
CA ASP A 138 5.69 6.38 19.54
C ASP A 138 5.45 7.71 18.82
N THR A 139 6.22 8.01 17.77
CA THR A 139 5.99 9.13 16.84
C THR A 139 6.18 8.69 15.40
N THR A 140 5.32 9.16 14.50
CA THR A 140 5.57 9.11 13.05
C THR A 140 5.88 10.50 12.50
N ILE A 141 6.93 10.63 11.69
CA ILE A 141 7.40 11.91 11.15
C ILE A 141 7.45 11.82 9.63
N PHE A 142 6.75 12.72 8.94
CA PHE A 142 6.81 12.88 7.49
C PHE A 142 7.88 13.90 7.10
N LEU A 143 8.69 13.56 6.08
CA LEU A 143 9.82 14.35 5.59
C LEU A 143 9.50 15.06 4.28
N GLY A 144 8.32 15.66 4.17
CA GLY A 144 7.89 16.43 3.00
C GLY A 144 7.37 15.61 1.83
N ASP A 145 7.00 16.35 0.79
CA ASP A 145 6.42 15.88 -0.46
C ASP A 145 5.18 15.01 -0.21
N LEU A 146 4.23 15.61 0.51
CA LEU A 146 2.95 14.97 0.82
C LEU A 146 2.10 14.83 -0.45
N PHE A 147 2.13 15.85 -1.31
CA PHE A 147 1.41 15.93 -2.58
C PHE A 147 2.37 16.11 -3.74
N ASP A 148 2.12 15.45 -4.88
CA ASP A 148 2.95 15.65 -6.08
C ASP A 148 2.65 17.01 -6.76
N GLY A 149 1.38 17.39 -6.86
CA GLY A 149 0.92 18.67 -7.41
C GLY A 149 0.69 19.80 -6.39
N GLY A 150 1.10 19.64 -5.13
CA GLY A 150 0.72 20.51 -4.01
C GLY A 150 0.92 22.02 -4.25
N ARG A 151 2.07 22.37 -4.83
CA ARG A 151 2.44 23.75 -5.21
C ARG A 151 1.67 24.30 -6.39
N ALA A 152 1.24 23.43 -7.31
CA ALA A 152 0.62 23.81 -8.58
C ALA A 152 -0.89 24.04 -8.44
N TRP A 153 -1.52 23.47 -7.41
CA TRP A 153 -2.96 23.52 -7.25
C TRP A 153 -3.47 24.81 -6.60
N LYS A 154 -4.61 25.26 -7.11
CA LYS A 154 -5.52 26.19 -6.44
C LYS A 154 -6.34 25.47 -5.38
N ASP A 155 -6.97 26.23 -4.49
CA ASP A 155 -7.70 25.70 -3.33
C ASP A 155 -8.84 24.74 -3.69
N ASP A 156 -9.51 24.98 -4.81
CA ASP A 156 -10.59 24.13 -5.32
C ASP A 156 -10.15 22.70 -5.65
N LYS A 157 -8.88 22.50 -6.00
CA LYS A 157 -8.26 21.17 -6.17
C LYS A 157 -7.49 20.72 -4.92
N TRP A 158 -6.81 21.64 -4.24
CA TRP A 158 -5.97 21.31 -3.09
C TRP A 158 -6.77 20.77 -1.90
N TYR A 159 -7.96 21.34 -1.60
CA TYR A 159 -8.79 20.85 -0.49
C TYR A 159 -9.32 19.42 -0.69
N PRO A 160 -9.85 19.04 -1.86
CA PRO A 160 -10.17 17.63 -2.14
C PRO A 160 -8.98 16.67 -1.99
N GLU A 161 -7.77 17.10 -2.34
CA GLU A 161 -6.55 16.30 -2.17
C GLU A 161 -6.13 16.21 -0.70
N LEU A 162 -6.33 17.27 0.10
CA LEU A 162 -6.18 17.20 1.56
C LEU A 162 -7.20 16.22 2.18
N ASP A 163 -8.44 16.19 1.70
CA ASP A 163 -9.41 15.19 2.15
C ASP A 163 -8.96 13.77 1.77
N ARG A 164 -8.34 13.60 0.59
CA ARG A 164 -7.75 12.31 0.16
C ARG A 164 -6.59 11.91 1.07
N TRP A 165 -5.69 12.84 1.40
CA TRP A 165 -4.63 12.66 2.38
C TRP A 165 -5.17 12.17 3.73
N ASN A 166 -6.17 12.87 4.28
CA ASN A 166 -6.77 12.54 5.57
C ASN A 166 -7.46 11.15 5.58
N ARG A 167 -7.96 10.68 4.44
CA ARG A 167 -8.51 9.31 4.31
C ARG A 167 -7.43 8.24 4.29
N ILE A 168 -6.31 8.51 3.62
CA ILE A 168 -5.20 7.54 3.48
C ILE A 168 -4.45 7.43 4.81
N PHE A 169 -4.04 8.58 5.35
CA PHE A 169 -3.25 8.72 6.58
C PHE A 169 -4.13 9.10 7.78
N SER A 170 -5.30 8.46 7.90
CA SER A 170 -6.20 8.69 9.03
C SER A 170 -5.51 8.39 10.35
N LEU A 171 -5.73 9.26 11.35
CA LEU A 171 -5.16 9.10 12.68
C LEU A 171 -6.13 8.39 13.63
N ASP A 172 -5.61 7.42 14.38
CA ASP A 172 -6.31 6.85 15.53
C ASP A 172 -6.02 7.69 16.79
N PRO A 173 -6.92 7.71 17.78
CA PRO A 173 -6.69 8.45 19.03
C PRO A 173 -5.38 8.06 19.71
N GLY A 174 -4.56 9.07 20.03
CA GLY A 174 -3.29 8.89 20.73
C GLY A 174 -2.07 8.71 19.82
N GLN A 175 -2.23 8.66 18.50
CA GLN A 175 -1.10 8.69 17.57
C GLN A 175 -0.44 10.08 17.53
N ASP A 176 0.87 10.13 17.76
CA ASP A 176 1.69 11.33 17.60
C ASP A 176 2.29 11.36 16.20
N VAL A 177 1.85 12.33 15.38
CA VAL A 177 2.29 12.47 13.98
C VAL A 177 2.77 13.89 13.71
N VAL A 178 3.95 14.00 13.13
CA VAL A 178 4.55 15.25 12.66
C VAL A 178 4.60 15.22 11.14
N TRP A 179 3.98 16.19 10.48
CA TRP A 179 3.89 16.29 9.01
C TRP A 179 4.06 17.72 8.50
N SER A 180 4.62 18.57 9.36
CA SER A 180 4.81 19.99 9.11
C SER A 180 6.01 20.31 8.22
N LEU A 181 6.87 19.34 7.91
CA LEU A 181 8.01 19.56 7.02
C LEU A 181 7.50 19.54 5.58
N PRO A 182 7.59 20.65 4.82
CA PRO A 182 7.18 20.66 3.43
C PRO A 182 8.27 20.07 2.54
N GLY A 183 7.88 19.51 1.41
CA GLY A 183 8.81 19.24 0.31
C GLY A 183 8.66 20.21 -0.86
N ASN A 184 9.52 20.07 -1.86
CA ASN A 184 9.52 20.99 -3.01
C ASN A 184 8.25 20.83 -3.84
N HIS A 185 7.61 19.66 -3.83
CA HIS A 185 6.33 19.46 -4.49
C HIS A 185 5.16 20.11 -3.77
N ASP A 186 5.28 20.34 -2.46
CA ASP A 186 4.25 20.98 -1.65
C ASP A 186 4.23 22.51 -1.80
N ILE A 187 5.42 23.15 -1.82
CA ILE A 187 5.54 24.63 -1.73
C ILE A 187 6.31 25.29 -2.88
N GLY A 188 6.99 24.53 -3.75
CA GLY A 188 7.97 25.03 -4.72
C GLY A 188 9.40 24.99 -4.16
N TYR A 189 10.37 25.55 -4.88
CA TYR A 189 11.79 25.47 -4.48
C TYR A 189 12.52 26.80 -4.67
N GLY A 190 13.29 27.23 -3.67
CA GLY A 190 14.13 28.42 -3.70
C GLY A 190 13.39 29.67 -4.20
N ASP A 191 13.92 30.31 -5.24
CA ASP A 191 13.34 31.53 -5.84
C ASP A 191 11.97 31.32 -6.51
N GLU A 192 11.57 30.07 -6.73
CA GLU A 192 10.31 29.68 -7.36
C GLU A 192 9.25 29.15 -6.36
N ILE A 193 9.49 29.32 -5.06
CA ILE A 193 8.47 29.02 -4.04
C ILE A 193 7.18 29.79 -4.35
N VAL A 194 6.05 29.09 -4.24
CA VAL A 194 4.72 29.66 -4.47
C VAL A 194 4.20 30.18 -3.11
N PRO A 195 4.15 31.51 -2.87
CA PRO A 195 3.86 32.05 -1.53
C PRO A 195 2.48 31.65 -1.00
N HIS A 196 1.53 31.43 -1.90
CA HIS A 196 0.22 30.92 -1.54
C HIS A 196 0.25 29.46 -1.08
N ALA A 197 1.02 28.61 -1.75
CA ALA A 197 1.18 27.20 -1.38
C ALA A 197 1.91 27.09 -0.04
N LEU A 198 2.98 27.86 0.16
CA LEU A 198 3.72 27.96 1.44
C LEU A 198 2.78 28.29 2.61
N LYS A 199 2.04 29.40 2.50
CA LYS A 199 1.11 29.84 3.55
C LYS A 199 -0.02 28.84 3.81
N ARG A 200 -0.53 28.21 2.75
CA ARG A 200 -1.58 27.20 2.86
C ARG A 200 -1.06 25.95 3.55
N PHE A 201 0.14 25.48 3.19
CA PHE A 201 0.75 24.32 3.82
C PHE A 201 0.99 24.56 5.31
N GLU A 202 1.63 25.66 5.68
CA GLU A 202 1.88 26.03 7.08
C GLU A 202 0.58 26.15 7.90
N LYS A 203 -0.47 26.76 7.33
CA LYS A 203 -1.78 26.89 7.97
C LYS A 203 -2.40 25.52 8.33
N HIS A 204 -2.18 24.50 7.52
CA HIS A 204 -2.84 23.20 7.66
C HIS A 204 -1.99 22.16 8.39
N PHE A 205 -0.67 22.21 8.25
CA PHE A 205 0.24 21.22 8.84
C PHE A 205 1.04 21.75 10.04
N GLY A 206 1.06 23.08 10.24
CA GLY A 206 1.75 23.75 11.35
C GLY A 206 3.09 24.38 10.93
N PRO A 207 3.85 24.91 11.91
CA PRO A 207 5.11 25.61 11.64
C PRO A 207 6.13 24.76 10.89
N LEU A 208 6.70 25.31 9.81
CA LEU A 208 7.61 24.60 8.91
C LEU A 208 9.02 24.46 9.48
N SER A 209 9.43 25.41 10.34
CA SER A 209 10.64 25.34 11.15
C SER A 209 10.25 25.32 12.62
N ARG A 210 10.64 24.27 13.35
CA ARG A 210 10.29 24.07 14.76
C ARG A 210 11.20 23.08 15.44
N GLU A 211 11.29 23.20 16.75
CA GLU A 211 11.91 22.20 17.61
C GLU A 211 10.87 21.45 18.45
N PHE A 212 11.18 20.20 18.80
CA PHE A 212 10.37 19.42 19.71
C PHE A 212 11.18 18.28 20.32
N ASP A 213 10.92 17.97 21.59
CA ASP A 213 11.61 16.91 22.30
C ASP A 213 10.86 15.59 22.24
N ARG A 214 11.59 14.50 21.99
CA ARG A 214 11.11 13.11 22.00
C ARG A 214 12.24 12.18 22.41
N GLY A 215 11.97 11.21 23.30
CA GLY A 215 12.95 10.18 23.65
C GLY A 215 14.31 10.68 24.14
N ASN A 216 14.34 11.75 24.96
CA ASN A 216 15.58 12.43 25.41
C ASN A 216 16.46 13.00 24.28
N HIS A 217 15.86 13.30 23.13
CA HIS A 217 16.49 13.97 22.00
C HIS A 217 15.66 15.20 21.62
N THR A 218 16.31 16.19 21.03
CA THR A 218 15.65 17.34 20.42
C THR A 218 15.62 17.15 18.91
N PHE A 219 14.43 17.11 18.33
CA PHE A 219 14.24 17.15 16.89
C PHE A 219 14.14 18.60 16.43
N VAL A 220 14.85 18.94 15.36
CA VAL A 220 14.88 20.28 14.76
C VAL A 220 14.48 20.12 13.30
N GLN A 221 13.22 20.42 13.02
CA GLN A 221 12.68 20.47 11.67
C GLN A 221 12.95 21.85 11.09
N ILE A 222 13.47 21.91 9.87
CA ILE A 222 13.87 23.17 9.25
C ILE A 222 13.34 23.22 7.81
N ASP A 223 12.63 24.29 7.48
CA ASP A 223 12.25 24.61 6.11
C ASP A 223 13.48 25.12 5.33
N THR A 224 14.35 24.19 4.97
CA THR A 224 15.55 24.47 4.20
C THR A 224 15.26 24.87 2.77
N ILE A 225 14.08 24.52 2.25
CA ILE A 225 13.66 24.90 0.91
C ILE A 225 13.45 26.42 0.83
N SER A 226 12.79 27.00 1.83
CA SER A 226 12.66 28.45 1.94
C SER A 226 13.99 29.15 2.22
N MET A 227 14.95 28.50 2.90
CA MET A 227 16.30 29.05 3.09
C MET A 227 17.09 29.19 1.79
N GLU A 228 16.76 28.42 0.74
CA GLU A 228 17.39 28.48 -0.58
C GLU A 228 16.84 29.64 -1.44
N ASN A 229 15.79 30.32 -0.98
CA ASN A 229 15.29 31.54 -1.63
C ASN A 229 16.28 32.70 -1.40
N LYS A 230 16.53 33.48 -2.46
CA LYS A 230 17.50 34.59 -2.47
C LYS A 230 16.85 35.93 -2.77
N ASN A 231 15.57 35.95 -3.12
CA ASN A 231 14.90 37.11 -3.70
C ASN A 231 13.75 37.69 -2.85
N ASP A 232 13.20 36.95 -1.89
CA ASP A 232 12.10 37.37 -1.03
C ASP A 232 12.39 37.09 0.44
N SER A 233 12.69 38.16 1.19
CA SER A 233 13.03 38.08 2.61
C SER A 233 11.92 37.48 3.46
N ARG A 234 10.66 37.66 3.05
CA ARG A 234 9.50 37.08 3.76
C ARG A 234 9.47 35.55 3.67
N ILE A 235 10.26 34.94 2.79
CA ILE A 235 10.40 33.51 2.60
C ILE A 235 11.69 33.01 3.28
N TYR A 236 12.84 33.62 2.98
CA TYR A 236 14.11 33.10 3.50
C TYR A 236 14.44 33.53 4.93
N GLU A 237 13.94 34.66 5.43
CA GLU A 237 14.27 35.15 6.78
C GLU A 237 13.68 34.26 7.88
N PRO A 238 12.39 33.88 7.87
CA PRO A 238 11.80 33.11 8.97
C PRO A 238 12.54 31.80 9.34
N PRO A 239 12.91 30.90 8.40
CA PRO A 239 13.70 29.73 8.77
C PRO A 239 15.14 30.07 9.18
N GLN A 240 15.72 31.16 8.66
CA GLN A 240 17.05 31.62 9.07
C GLN A 240 17.04 32.17 10.49
N GLU A 241 16.04 32.97 10.86
CA GLU A 241 15.83 33.50 12.21
C GLU A 241 15.66 32.36 13.21
N PHE A 242 14.84 31.37 12.90
CA PHE A 242 14.69 30.17 13.73
C PHE A 242 16.04 29.47 14.00
N VAL A 243 16.90 29.32 12.99
CA VAL A 243 18.23 28.71 13.16
C VAL A 243 19.14 29.56 14.05
N GLU A 244 19.12 30.89 13.91
CA GLU A 244 19.92 31.77 14.77
C GLU A 244 19.40 31.79 16.21
N GLU A 245 18.08 31.78 16.42
CA GLU A 245 17.47 31.66 17.75
C GLU A 245 17.82 30.33 18.40
N PHE A 246 17.73 29.23 17.65
CA PHE A 246 18.15 27.90 18.11
C PHE A 246 19.61 27.92 18.54
N ARG A 247 20.50 28.50 17.72
CA ARG A 247 21.93 28.63 18.02
C ARG A 247 22.18 29.48 19.27
N ALA A 248 21.45 30.58 19.45
CA ALA A 248 21.59 31.46 20.60
C ALA A 248 21.17 30.79 21.92
N SER A 249 20.32 29.76 21.85
CA SER A 249 19.88 28.98 23.02
C SER A 249 20.86 27.90 23.50
N GLN A 250 22.05 27.78 22.89
CA GLN A 250 23.08 26.82 23.27
C GLN A 250 23.81 27.22 24.58
N PRO A 251 24.39 26.26 25.34
CA PRO A 251 24.45 24.82 25.08
C PRO A 251 23.16 24.09 25.48
N ARG A 252 22.85 22.99 24.79
CA ARG A 252 21.73 22.10 25.17
C ARG A 252 22.20 20.81 25.82
N ASP A 253 21.29 20.22 26.60
CA ASP A 253 21.46 18.99 27.37
C ASP A 253 21.17 17.72 26.55
N LYS A 254 20.43 17.84 25.45
CA LYS A 254 19.99 16.71 24.62
C LYS A 254 20.72 16.64 23.26
N PRO A 255 21.02 15.43 22.75
CA PRO A 255 21.47 15.27 21.38
C PRO A 255 20.42 15.76 20.39
N THR A 256 20.87 16.42 19.32
CA THR A 256 19.99 17.05 18.33
C THR A 256 19.92 16.24 17.04
N ILE A 257 18.69 16.04 16.53
CA ILE A 257 18.38 15.36 15.27
C ILE A 257 17.75 16.39 14.33
N VAL A 258 18.35 16.62 13.18
CA VAL A 258 17.84 17.54 12.17
C VAL A 258 16.96 16.80 11.16
N LEU A 259 15.84 17.43 10.79
CA LEU A 259 14.93 16.94 9.76
C LEU A 259 14.86 17.98 8.64
N THR A 260 15.18 17.55 7.43
CA THR A 260 15.00 18.35 6.21
C THR A 260 14.27 17.53 5.16
N HIS A 261 13.75 18.21 4.14
CA HIS A 261 13.27 17.49 2.96
C HIS A 261 14.42 17.24 1.99
N VAL A 262 15.09 18.29 1.51
CA VAL A 262 16.23 18.15 0.61
C VAL A 262 17.50 17.72 1.38
N PRO A 263 18.28 16.74 0.87
CA PRO A 263 19.52 16.28 1.50
C PRO A 263 20.57 17.37 1.65
N PHE A 264 21.46 17.21 2.64
CA PHE A 264 22.61 18.11 2.79
C PHE A 264 23.58 17.96 1.61
N PHE A 265 24.34 19.04 1.36
CA PHE A 265 25.40 19.05 0.37
C PHE A 265 26.46 17.99 0.70
N ARG A 266 26.86 17.20 -0.30
CA ARG A 266 27.97 16.24 -0.21
C ARG A 266 28.96 16.47 -1.36
N SER A 267 30.26 16.37 -1.06
CA SER A 267 31.28 16.39 -2.09
C SER A 267 31.23 15.14 -2.97
N GLU A 268 31.81 15.17 -4.16
CA GLU A 268 31.89 14.02 -5.05
C GLU A 268 32.64 12.81 -4.46
N GLU A 269 33.55 13.05 -3.53
CA GLU A 269 34.28 12.01 -2.80
C GLU A 269 33.40 11.37 -1.71
N ASN A 270 32.48 12.13 -1.14
CA ASN A 270 31.55 11.70 -0.09
C ASN A 270 30.13 11.47 -0.64
N SER A 271 30.01 11.16 -1.94
CA SER A 271 28.70 10.99 -2.58
C SER A 271 28.20 9.55 -2.63
N ASP A 272 28.99 8.57 -2.18
CA ASP A 272 28.58 7.17 -2.13
C ASP A 272 27.53 6.94 -1.03
N CYS A 273 26.32 6.61 -1.47
CA CYS A 273 25.14 6.38 -0.64
C CYS A 273 25.11 5.02 0.06
N GLY A 274 26.06 4.15 -0.26
CA GLY A 274 26.12 2.80 0.26
C GLY A 274 25.15 1.82 -0.40
N ARG A 275 25.13 0.61 0.15
CA ARG A 275 24.53 -0.59 -0.44
C ARG A 275 22.99 -0.66 -0.46
N GLN A 276 22.31 0.24 0.25
CA GLN A 276 20.84 0.25 0.32
C GLN A 276 20.19 1.03 -0.82
N ARG A 277 20.96 1.84 -1.55
CA ARG A 277 20.53 2.53 -2.77
C ARG A 277 20.26 1.54 -3.91
N GLU A 278 19.18 1.74 -4.65
CA GLU A 278 18.83 0.98 -5.85
C GLU A 278 19.38 1.61 -7.13
N LYS A 279 19.34 2.94 -7.24
CA LYS A 279 19.72 3.69 -8.45
C LYS A 279 21.14 4.22 -8.38
N GLY A 280 22.08 3.46 -8.94
CA GLY A 280 23.49 3.82 -8.91
C GLY A 280 24.05 3.82 -7.48
N LYS A 281 25.25 4.37 -7.30
CA LYS A 281 25.89 4.45 -5.98
C LYS A 281 25.98 5.86 -5.43
N LYS A 282 25.91 6.87 -6.30
CA LYS A 282 26.15 8.27 -5.95
C LYS A 282 24.91 9.11 -6.16
N LEU A 283 24.72 10.10 -5.28
CA LEU A 283 23.84 11.24 -5.56
C LEU A 283 24.70 12.43 -5.98
N SER A 284 24.61 12.82 -7.25
CA SER A 284 25.30 14.00 -7.77
C SER A 284 24.53 15.28 -7.44
N TYR A 285 25.26 16.38 -7.26
CA TYR A 285 24.66 17.71 -7.11
C TYR A 285 24.09 18.15 -8.45
N THR A 286 22.78 18.37 -8.52
CA THR A 286 22.09 18.77 -9.74
C THR A 286 21.02 19.80 -9.40
N VAL A 287 21.03 20.89 -10.16
CA VAL A 287 20.05 21.97 -10.07
C VAL A 287 19.14 21.87 -11.29
N GLY A 288 17.84 21.85 -11.06
CA GLY A 288 16.83 21.85 -12.12
C GLY A 288 15.72 22.84 -11.84
N HIS A 289 14.69 22.81 -12.67
CA HIS A 289 13.52 23.67 -12.52
C HIS A 289 12.66 23.19 -11.35
N GLN A 290 12.53 24.00 -10.30
CA GLN A 290 11.80 23.68 -9.06
C GLN A 290 12.28 22.46 -8.28
N TYR A 291 13.55 22.07 -8.45
CA TYR A 291 14.17 21.04 -7.61
C TYR A 291 15.69 21.18 -7.60
N GLN A 292 16.30 20.68 -6.54
CA GLN A 292 17.75 20.53 -6.40
C GLN A 292 18.02 19.29 -5.56
N THR A 293 18.93 18.43 -6.02
CA THR A 293 19.13 17.11 -5.38
C THR A 293 19.77 17.17 -3.99
N GLN A 294 20.34 18.31 -3.62
CA GLN A 294 21.01 18.57 -2.35
C GLN A 294 21.00 20.08 -2.07
N LEU A 295 21.04 20.50 -0.81
CA LEU A 295 21.15 21.90 -0.41
C LEU A 295 22.45 22.55 -0.91
N GLU A 296 22.49 23.88 -0.89
CA GLU A 296 23.73 24.61 -1.14
C GLU A 296 24.77 24.35 -0.02
N PRO A 297 26.08 24.32 -0.35
CA PRO A 297 27.14 24.13 0.63
C PRO A 297 27.07 25.15 1.79
N ALA A 298 26.67 26.38 1.50
CA ALA A 298 26.55 27.44 2.50
C ALA A 298 25.44 27.15 3.51
N VAL A 299 24.27 26.70 3.05
CA VAL A 299 23.14 26.31 3.90
C VAL A 299 23.52 25.11 4.75
N THR A 300 24.11 24.07 4.14
CA THR A 300 24.58 22.86 4.85
C THR A 300 25.56 23.21 5.97
N ASN A 301 26.59 24.02 5.68
CA ASN A 301 27.58 24.42 6.68
C ASN A 301 26.97 25.28 7.79
N LYS A 302 26.04 26.17 7.45
CA LYS A 302 25.31 26.97 8.44
C LYS A 302 24.54 26.06 9.41
N LEU A 303 23.80 25.08 8.90
CA LEU A 303 23.01 24.17 9.74
C LEU A 303 23.89 23.30 10.64
N LEU A 304 24.95 22.70 10.09
CA LEU A 304 25.88 21.88 10.88
C LEU A 304 26.50 22.67 12.03
N THR A 305 26.94 23.90 11.77
CA THR A 305 27.64 24.74 12.78
C THR A 305 26.70 25.49 13.72
N ALA A 306 25.45 25.72 13.34
CA ALA A 306 24.44 26.36 14.19
C ALA A 306 23.75 25.34 15.12
N VAL A 307 23.45 24.15 14.60
CA VAL A 307 22.60 23.15 15.28
C VAL A 307 23.41 22.08 16.01
N ASN A 308 24.63 21.78 15.55
CA ASN A 308 25.48 20.69 16.08
C ASN A 308 24.76 19.32 16.14
N PRO A 309 24.23 18.81 15.00
CA PRO A 309 23.46 17.58 14.99
C PRO A 309 24.32 16.32 15.16
N VAL A 310 23.74 15.29 15.80
CA VAL A 310 24.26 13.91 15.77
C VAL A 310 23.71 13.12 14.59
N LEU A 311 22.49 13.47 14.15
CA LEU A 311 21.76 12.83 13.06
C LEU A 311 21.06 13.86 12.19
N VAL A 312 20.96 13.55 10.90
CA VAL A 312 20.15 14.26 9.90
C VAL A 312 19.30 13.23 9.17
N TYR A 313 18.01 13.51 9.00
CA TYR A 313 17.14 12.74 8.10
C TYR A 313 16.61 13.64 6.99
N SER A 314 16.70 13.15 5.75
CA SER A 314 16.24 13.83 4.53
C SER A 314 15.31 12.94 3.70
N GLY A 315 14.55 13.52 2.78
CA GLY A 315 13.71 12.86 1.74
C GLY A 315 14.20 13.23 0.33
N ASP A 316 13.28 13.60 -0.57
CA ASP A 316 13.49 14.17 -1.93
C ASP A 316 14.13 13.22 -2.98
N ASP A 317 15.22 12.53 -2.64
CA ASP A 317 15.90 11.64 -3.61
C ASP A 317 15.14 10.32 -3.86
N HIS A 318 14.11 10.04 -3.05
CA HIS A 318 13.26 8.85 -3.05
C HIS A 318 13.99 7.52 -2.75
N ASP A 319 15.32 7.48 -2.75
CA ASP A 319 16.13 6.28 -2.54
C ASP A 319 17.00 6.41 -1.29
N ALA A 320 17.47 5.27 -0.77
CA ALA A 320 18.26 5.25 0.44
C ALA A 320 19.64 5.84 0.18
N CYS A 321 20.08 6.72 1.07
CA CYS A 321 21.44 7.21 1.06
C CYS A 321 21.94 7.38 2.49
N HIS A 322 23.16 6.92 2.77
CA HIS A 322 23.83 7.17 4.04
C HIS A 322 25.19 7.81 3.80
N VAL A 323 25.40 8.99 4.37
CA VAL A 323 26.68 9.71 4.33
C VAL A 323 27.01 10.30 5.70
N THR A 324 28.26 10.72 5.88
CA THR A 324 28.72 11.41 7.10
C THR A 324 29.22 12.80 6.77
N HIS A 325 28.86 13.77 7.60
CA HIS A 325 29.25 15.17 7.47
C HIS A 325 30.23 15.54 8.58
N PRO A 326 31.54 15.64 8.31
CA PRO A 326 32.49 16.18 9.27
C PRO A 326 32.37 17.71 9.34
N TYR A 327 32.33 18.26 10.55
CA TYR A 327 32.27 19.71 10.77
C TYR A 327 32.96 20.12 12.07
N VAL A 328 33.17 21.42 12.26
CA VAL A 328 33.78 21.97 13.47
C VAL A 328 32.72 22.73 14.26
N PHE A 329 32.51 22.33 15.51
CA PHE A 329 31.61 23.02 16.44
C PHE A 329 32.36 23.39 17.72
N ASN A 330 32.37 24.67 18.06
CA ASN A 330 33.11 25.22 19.22
C ASN A 330 34.57 24.73 19.30
N GLY A 331 35.26 24.70 18.15
CA GLY A 331 36.66 24.28 18.03
C GLY A 331 36.90 22.77 18.13
N LYS A 332 35.85 21.94 18.18
CA LYS A 332 35.94 20.48 18.21
C LYS A 332 35.44 19.89 16.90
N ASN A 333 36.14 18.87 16.42
CA ASN A 333 35.68 18.09 15.27
C ASN A 333 34.49 17.23 15.68
N GLN A 334 33.42 17.32 14.90
CA GLN A 334 32.18 16.57 15.05
C GLN A 334 31.87 15.85 13.74
N VAL A 335 31.00 14.85 13.81
CA VAL A 335 30.49 14.12 12.66
C VAL A 335 28.98 13.93 12.82
N ALA A 336 28.21 14.38 11.83
CA ALA A 336 26.78 14.09 11.75
C ALA A 336 26.55 12.96 10.73
N HIS A 337 25.70 12.00 11.07
CA HIS A 337 25.26 10.98 10.11
C HIS A 337 23.98 11.45 9.43
N GLU A 338 23.94 11.44 8.10
CA GLU A 338 22.74 11.74 7.33
C GLU A 338 22.17 10.48 6.68
N TYR A 339 20.88 10.24 6.89
CA TYR A 339 20.12 9.21 6.22
C TYR A 339 19.02 9.83 5.36
N THR A 340 19.16 9.70 4.04
CA THR A 340 18.07 10.00 3.11
C THR A 340 17.10 8.81 3.08
N VAL A 341 15.86 9.07 3.44
CA VAL A 341 14.79 8.09 3.64
C VAL A 341 14.19 7.74 2.28
N LYS A 342 13.94 6.44 2.07
CA LYS A 342 13.28 5.96 0.85
C LYS A 342 11.85 6.50 0.79
N SER A 343 11.37 6.74 -0.43
CA SER A 343 9.95 7.01 -0.63
C SER A 343 9.11 5.82 -0.16
N ILE A 344 8.03 6.09 0.57
CA ILE A 344 7.02 5.08 0.90
C ILE A 344 6.12 4.75 -0.31
N SER A 345 6.12 5.60 -1.32
CA SER A 345 5.25 5.50 -2.48
C SER A 345 5.76 4.51 -3.51
N MET A 346 4.83 3.80 -4.15
CA MET A 346 5.14 2.90 -5.26
C MET A 346 5.35 3.62 -6.60
N ALA A 347 5.10 4.94 -6.66
CA ALA A 347 5.09 5.70 -7.91
C ALA A 347 6.37 6.53 -8.13
N MET A 348 7.36 6.45 -7.23
CA MET A 348 8.55 7.31 -7.21
C MET A 348 9.81 6.70 -7.83
N GLY A 349 9.56 5.75 -8.74
CA GLY A 349 10.57 5.17 -9.61
C GLY A 349 11.58 4.26 -8.89
N ILE A 350 11.35 3.89 -7.64
CA ILE A 350 12.13 2.87 -6.90
C ILE A 350 11.37 1.55 -6.87
N ASN A 351 12.06 0.40 -6.82
CA ASN A 351 11.38 -0.90 -6.82
C ASN A 351 11.01 -1.38 -5.42
N LYS A 352 11.68 -0.86 -4.39
CA LYS A 352 11.48 -1.27 -3.00
C LYS A 352 11.15 -0.05 -2.15
N PRO A 353 9.89 0.40 -2.10
CA PRO A 353 9.50 1.50 -1.20
C PRO A 353 9.87 1.17 0.25
N GLY A 354 10.04 2.17 1.09
CA GLY A 354 10.52 1.97 2.46
C GLY A 354 10.21 3.14 3.39
N ILE A 355 10.49 2.92 4.67
CA ILE A 355 10.53 3.94 5.71
C ILE A 355 11.83 3.75 6.50
N GLN A 356 12.21 4.75 7.28
CA GLN A 356 13.34 4.66 8.19
C GLN A 356 12.82 4.53 9.63
N LEU A 357 13.33 3.54 10.36
CA LEU A 357 13.00 3.32 11.76
C LEU A 357 14.15 3.80 12.63
N LEU A 358 13.83 4.62 13.62
CA LEU A 358 14.76 5.19 14.57
C LEU A 358 14.35 4.78 15.98
N SER A 359 15.26 4.16 16.70
CA SER A 359 15.10 3.83 18.11
C SER A 359 16.06 4.70 18.93
N LEU A 360 15.52 5.39 19.93
CA LEU A 360 16.26 6.32 20.78
C LEU A 360 16.36 5.76 22.20
N ASN A 361 17.56 5.84 22.77
CA ASN A 361 17.82 5.44 24.14
C ASN A 361 17.46 6.58 25.11
N THR A 362 16.58 6.29 26.07
CA THR A 362 16.10 7.30 27.03
C THR A 362 16.94 7.39 28.32
N ASN A 363 17.96 6.56 28.49
CA ASN A 363 18.74 6.46 29.75
C ASN A 363 20.01 7.30 29.83
N GLY A 364 20.39 7.96 28.73
CA GLY A 364 21.64 8.72 28.68
C GLY A 364 22.91 7.88 28.59
N GLU A 365 22.83 6.66 28.04
CA GLU A 365 24.03 5.89 27.65
C GLU A 365 24.79 6.57 26.49
N ALA A 366 26.07 6.21 26.31
CA ALA A 366 26.94 6.80 25.30
C ALA A 366 26.43 6.62 23.85
N GLN A 367 25.74 5.50 23.56
CA GLN A 367 25.03 5.32 22.30
C GLN A 367 23.56 5.73 22.48
N SER A 368 23.19 6.89 21.93
CA SER A 368 21.86 7.46 22.14
C SER A 368 20.83 7.00 21.11
N TYR A 369 21.24 6.37 20.00
CA TYR A 369 20.33 5.94 18.93
C TYR A 369 20.79 4.68 18.18
N GLN A 370 19.82 4.00 17.57
CA GLN A 370 19.98 2.95 16.56
C GLN A 370 18.95 3.19 15.45
N THR A 371 19.31 2.92 14.19
CA THR A 371 18.43 3.20 13.06
C THR A 371 18.55 2.13 11.98
N THR A 372 17.44 1.79 11.33
CA THR A 372 17.40 0.79 10.25
C THR A 372 16.28 1.10 9.24
N ILE A 373 16.45 0.63 8.00
CA ILE A 373 15.43 0.76 6.96
C ILE A 373 14.41 -0.38 7.14
N CYS A 374 13.12 -0.04 7.08
CA CYS A 374 12.05 -1.00 6.90
C CYS A 374 11.51 -0.93 5.47
N LEU A 375 11.73 -2.01 4.69
CA LEU A 375 11.21 -2.09 3.33
C LEU A 375 9.72 -2.45 3.32
N MET A 376 8.97 -1.70 2.54
CA MET A 376 7.55 -1.93 2.29
C MET A 376 7.32 -3.15 1.37
N PRO A 377 6.09 -3.67 1.32
CA PRO A 377 5.75 -4.79 0.44
C PRO A 377 6.03 -4.43 -1.02
N ASN A 378 6.52 -5.40 -1.80
CA ASN A 378 6.80 -5.17 -3.23
C ASN A 378 5.50 -4.75 -3.95
N PRO A 379 5.45 -3.54 -4.54
CA PRO A 379 4.24 -3.04 -5.19
C PRO A 379 3.74 -3.91 -6.34
N PHE A 380 4.64 -4.64 -7.02
CA PHE A 380 4.34 -5.46 -8.18
C PHE A 380 3.85 -6.86 -7.84
N ALA A 381 4.08 -7.32 -6.60
CA ALA A 381 3.73 -8.69 -6.22
C ALA A 381 2.23 -8.99 -6.39
N PRO A 382 1.28 -8.13 -5.94
CA PRO A 382 -0.15 -8.35 -6.15
C PRO A 382 -0.52 -8.47 -7.64
N PHE A 383 0.01 -7.59 -8.49
CA PHE A 383 -0.26 -7.62 -9.93
C PHE A 383 0.20 -8.93 -10.58
N ILE A 384 1.39 -9.41 -10.22
CA ILE A 384 1.91 -10.69 -10.71
C ILE A 384 1.01 -11.84 -10.25
N ALA A 385 0.65 -11.89 -8.96
CA ALA A 385 -0.22 -12.93 -8.42
C ALA A 385 -1.60 -12.96 -9.10
N TYR A 386 -2.22 -11.80 -9.28
CA TYR A 386 -3.51 -11.68 -9.96
C TYR A 386 -3.42 -12.05 -11.45
N GLY A 387 -2.33 -11.67 -12.11
CA GLY A 387 -2.06 -12.06 -13.50
C GLY A 387 -1.95 -13.59 -13.65
N VAL A 388 -1.17 -14.24 -12.78
CA VAL A 388 -1.00 -15.70 -12.78
C VAL A 388 -2.33 -16.40 -12.51
N VAL A 389 -3.05 -16.03 -11.44
CA VAL A 389 -4.35 -16.63 -11.10
C VAL A 389 -5.38 -16.37 -12.20
N GLY A 390 -5.35 -15.21 -12.83
CA GLY A 390 -6.18 -14.87 -13.99
C GLY A 390 -5.97 -15.78 -15.18
N ILE A 391 -4.72 -15.93 -15.62
CA ILE A 391 -4.36 -16.80 -16.74
C ILE A 391 -4.69 -18.26 -16.41
N SER A 392 -4.33 -18.73 -15.21
CA SER A 392 -4.64 -20.10 -14.78
C SER A 392 -6.14 -20.37 -14.71
N SER A 393 -6.95 -19.40 -14.25
CA SER A 393 -8.42 -19.50 -14.22
C SER A 393 -9.01 -19.61 -15.63
N LEU A 394 -8.51 -18.82 -16.59
CA LEU A 394 -8.97 -18.87 -17.98
C LEU A 394 -8.61 -20.19 -18.66
N ILE A 395 -7.38 -20.68 -18.47
CA ILE A 395 -6.95 -21.99 -18.98
C ILE A 395 -7.82 -23.10 -18.37
N PHE A 396 -8.04 -23.07 -17.06
CA PHE A 396 -8.87 -24.05 -16.37
C PHE A 396 -10.31 -24.07 -16.91
N LEU A 397 -10.95 -22.90 -17.06
CA LEU A 397 -12.29 -22.80 -17.65
C LEU A 397 -12.31 -23.30 -19.10
N ALA A 398 -11.26 -23.03 -19.88
CA ALA A 398 -11.17 -23.53 -21.26
C ALA A 398 -11.07 -25.07 -21.29
N LEU A 399 -10.29 -25.67 -20.38
CA LEU A 399 -10.20 -27.13 -20.23
C LEU A 399 -11.54 -27.75 -19.83
N VAL A 400 -12.25 -27.14 -18.88
CA VAL A 400 -13.57 -27.63 -18.42
C VAL A 400 -14.60 -27.64 -19.54
N HIS A 401 -14.63 -26.60 -20.39
CA HIS A 401 -15.65 -26.45 -21.43
C HIS A 401 -15.30 -27.14 -22.75
N TYR A 402 -14.05 -27.05 -23.20
CA TYR A 402 -13.64 -27.56 -24.51
C TYR A 402 -12.97 -28.95 -24.46
N PHE A 403 -12.49 -29.38 -23.29
CA PHE A 403 -11.77 -30.65 -23.12
C PHE A 403 -12.25 -31.45 -21.88
N PRO A 404 -13.56 -31.72 -21.70
CA PRO A 404 -14.05 -32.38 -20.49
C PRO A 404 -13.50 -33.81 -20.28
N ALA A 405 -13.10 -34.50 -21.35
CA ALA A 405 -12.51 -35.84 -21.29
C ALA A 405 -11.13 -35.85 -20.60
N SER A 406 -10.31 -34.80 -20.73
CA SER A 406 -8.99 -34.73 -20.10
C SER A 406 -9.07 -34.57 -18.58
N LEU A 407 -10.18 -34.02 -18.07
CA LEU A 407 -10.47 -33.89 -16.64
C LEU A 407 -11.10 -35.16 -16.06
N SER A 408 -11.74 -35.98 -16.90
CA SER A 408 -12.43 -37.21 -16.46
C SER A 408 -11.49 -38.31 -15.95
N GLY A 409 -10.22 -38.29 -16.35
CA GLY A 409 -9.18 -39.16 -15.80
C GLY A 409 -8.82 -38.86 -14.34
N LEU A 410 -9.04 -37.62 -13.89
CA LEU A 410 -8.83 -37.20 -12.49
C LEU A 410 -10.04 -37.52 -11.59
N THR A 411 -11.23 -37.67 -12.18
CA THR A 411 -12.51 -37.90 -11.48
C THR A 411 -12.97 -39.35 -11.52
N GLN A 412 -12.08 -40.32 -11.81
CA GLN A 412 -12.43 -41.74 -11.98
C GLN A 412 -13.07 -42.40 -10.73
N LYS A 413 -13.14 -41.71 -9.59
CA LYS A 413 -13.95 -42.10 -8.42
C LYS A 413 -15.45 -41.83 -8.53
N PHE A 414 -15.94 -41.12 -9.55
CA PHE A 414 -17.37 -40.93 -9.83
C PHE A 414 -17.77 -41.72 -11.08
N ARG A 415 -17.71 -43.06 -11.02
CA ARG A 415 -18.17 -43.94 -12.10
C ARG A 415 -19.70 -43.92 -12.17
N TYR A 416 -20.23 -43.40 -13.27
CA TYR A 416 -21.56 -43.74 -13.76
C TYR A 416 -21.41 -44.92 -14.70
N HIS A 417 -22.10 -46.03 -14.45
CA HIS A 417 -22.30 -47.08 -15.44
C HIS A 417 -23.48 -46.67 -16.32
N PRO A 418 -23.32 -46.43 -17.63
CA PRO A 418 -24.46 -46.30 -18.52
C PRO A 418 -25.01 -47.72 -18.76
N LEU A 419 -26.27 -47.93 -18.40
CA LEU A 419 -27.08 -48.99 -18.99
C LEU A 419 -27.38 -48.63 -20.45
N ASP A 420 -27.44 -49.69 -21.26
CA ASP A 420 -27.86 -49.81 -22.65
C ASP A 420 -26.87 -49.41 -23.77
N GLU A 421 -26.26 -50.48 -24.29
CA GLU A 421 -25.81 -50.64 -25.66
C GLU A 421 -26.91 -50.32 -26.69
N HIS A 422 -26.45 -49.92 -27.87
CA HIS A 422 -27.19 -49.74 -29.14
C HIS A 422 -27.67 -48.32 -29.47
N ILE A 423 -26.74 -47.48 -29.95
CA ILE A 423 -27.06 -46.40 -30.89
C ILE A 423 -26.14 -46.54 -32.12
N LEU A 424 -26.76 -46.78 -33.29
CA LEU A 424 -26.14 -46.82 -34.62
C LEU A 424 -25.46 -45.47 -34.97
N PRO A 425 -24.46 -45.45 -35.87
CA PRO A 425 -23.73 -44.23 -36.21
C PRO A 425 -24.63 -43.29 -37.04
N VAL A 426 -25.11 -42.22 -36.41
CA VAL A 426 -25.78 -41.11 -37.11
C VAL A 426 -24.71 -40.22 -37.73
N SER A 427 -24.72 -40.12 -39.07
CA SER A 427 -23.98 -39.12 -39.84
C SER A 427 -24.24 -37.72 -39.29
N SER A 428 -23.23 -37.09 -38.69
CA SER A 428 -23.35 -35.78 -38.07
C SER A 428 -23.30 -34.68 -39.14
N LYS A 429 -24.45 -34.05 -39.40
CA LYS A 429 -24.52 -32.84 -40.24
C LYS A 429 -23.73 -31.69 -39.59
N PRO A 430 -22.98 -30.86 -40.33
CA PRO A 430 -22.17 -29.76 -39.80
C PRO A 430 -22.98 -28.73 -38.97
N THR A 431 -24.30 -28.67 -39.16
CA THR A 431 -25.22 -27.83 -38.38
C THR A 431 -25.35 -28.22 -36.91
N VAL A 432 -25.19 -29.51 -36.56
CA VAL A 432 -25.26 -30.01 -35.17
C VAL A 432 -23.96 -29.68 -34.43
N PHE A 433 -22.82 -29.86 -35.08
CA PHE A 433 -21.50 -29.49 -34.53
C PHE A 433 -21.39 -27.98 -34.28
N ASN A 434 -21.84 -27.16 -35.24
CA ASN A 434 -21.89 -25.70 -35.08
C ASN A 434 -22.83 -25.25 -33.96
N ARG A 435 -23.96 -25.94 -33.77
CA ARG A 435 -24.89 -25.67 -32.67
C ARG A 435 -24.26 -26.06 -31.33
N PHE A 436 -23.63 -27.23 -31.22
CA PHE A 436 -22.94 -27.68 -30.01
C PHE A 436 -21.80 -26.74 -29.61
N SER A 437 -20.92 -26.39 -30.55
CA SER A 437 -19.83 -25.44 -30.35
C SER A 437 -20.34 -24.08 -29.82
N ARG A 438 -21.39 -23.52 -30.43
CA ARG A 438 -22.02 -22.27 -29.95
C ARG A 438 -22.57 -22.37 -28.52
N HIS A 439 -23.11 -23.51 -28.10
CA HIS A 439 -23.62 -23.68 -26.73
C HIS A 439 -22.48 -23.78 -25.71
N VAL A 440 -21.40 -24.50 -26.03
CA VAL A 440 -20.19 -24.59 -25.20
C VAL A 440 -19.55 -23.21 -25.04
N THR A 441 -19.38 -22.47 -26.13
CA THR A 441 -18.83 -21.11 -26.10
C THR A 441 -19.68 -20.15 -25.25
N LYS A 442 -21.01 -20.20 -25.37
CA LYS A 442 -21.90 -19.39 -24.52
C LYS A 442 -21.76 -19.74 -23.04
N ALA A 443 -21.64 -21.02 -22.70
CA ALA A 443 -21.48 -21.48 -21.32
C ALA A 443 -20.12 -21.05 -20.73
N PHE A 444 -19.05 -21.13 -21.53
CA PHE A 444 -17.71 -20.66 -21.19
C PHE A 444 -17.70 -19.16 -20.84
N PHE A 445 -18.26 -18.32 -21.72
CA PHE A 445 -18.33 -16.87 -21.47
C PHE A 445 -19.25 -16.52 -20.28
N LYS A 446 -20.32 -17.29 -20.06
CA LYS A 446 -21.16 -17.12 -18.86
C LYS A 446 -20.37 -17.38 -17.58
N ASP A 447 -19.58 -18.46 -17.55
CA ASP A 447 -18.79 -18.82 -16.36
C ASP A 447 -17.67 -17.79 -16.12
N ILE A 448 -17.00 -17.31 -17.18
CA ILE A 448 -16.08 -16.16 -17.09
C ILE A 448 -16.80 -14.96 -16.46
N GLY A 449 -17.98 -14.60 -16.96
CA GLY A 449 -18.75 -13.47 -16.43
C GLY A 449 -19.07 -13.60 -14.93
N VAL A 450 -19.41 -14.81 -14.47
CA VAL A 450 -19.66 -15.08 -13.04
C VAL A 450 -18.38 -14.91 -12.21
N VAL A 451 -17.25 -15.45 -12.68
CA VAL A 451 -15.95 -15.29 -11.96
C VAL A 451 -15.54 -13.82 -11.93
N LEU A 452 -15.67 -13.09 -13.04
CA LEU A 452 -15.35 -11.66 -13.10
C LEU A 452 -16.22 -10.84 -12.15
N LEU A 453 -17.52 -11.10 -12.09
CA LEU A 453 -18.42 -10.43 -11.14
C LEU A 453 -18.01 -10.72 -9.70
N ALA A 454 -17.69 -11.97 -9.37
CA ALA A 454 -17.20 -12.33 -8.05
C ALA A 454 -15.88 -11.63 -7.71
N MET A 455 -14.94 -11.55 -8.67
CA MET A 455 -13.68 -10.81 -8.51
C MET A 455 -13.94 -9.34 -8.20
N VAL A 456 -14.85 -8.67 -8.92
CA VAL A 456 -15.20 -7.27 -8.65
C VAL A 456 -15.67 -7.09 -7.22
N VAL A 457 -16.54 -7.98 -6.72
CA VAL A 457 -17.02 -7.93 -5.33
C VAL A 457 -15.89 -8.18 -4.33
N ILE A 458 -15.03 -9.17 -4.58
CA ILE A 458 -13.88 -9.51 -3.74
C ILE A 458 -12.91 -8.32 -3.65
N PHE A 459 -12.51 -7.75 -4.78
CA PHE A 459 -11.58 -6.62 -4.81
C PHE A 459 -12.20 -5.37 -4.21
N TRP A 460 -13.48 -5.09 -4.51
CA TRP A 460 -14.20 -4.00 -3.86
C TRP A 460 -14.19 -4.16 -2.33
N TYR A 461 -14.44 -5.36 -1.81
CA TYR A 461 -14.36 -5.63 -0.37
C TYR A 461 -12.96 -5.36 0.18
N PHE A 462 -11.89 -5.91 -0.42
CA PHE A 462 -10.53 -5.73 0.12
C PHE A 462 -10.01 -4.30 0.00
N PHE A 463 -10.34 -3.58 -1.08
CA PHE A 463 -9.91 -2.19 -1.24
C PHE A 463 -10.72 -1.20 -0.41
N THR A 464 -11.99 -1.50 -0.11
CA THR A 464 -12.79 -0.64 0.78
C THR A 464 -12.55 -0.98 2.24
N SER A 465 -12.52 -2.27 2.64
CA SER A 465 -12.41 -2.71 4.05
C SER A 465 -11.18 -2.17 4.79
N ILE A 466 -10.08 -1.83 4.09
CA ILE A 466 -8.87 -1.29 4.74
C ILE A 466 -9.08 0.10 5.35
N TYR A 467 -10.09 0.84 4.87
CA TYR A 467 -10.47 2.14 5.42
C TYR A 467 -11.38 2.03 6.64
N TRP A 468 -11.90 0.84 6.95
CA TRP A 468 -12.76 0.59 8.14
C TRP A 468 -11.94 0.01 9.30
N HIS A 469 -10.75 -0.50 9.02
CA HIS A 469 -9.80 -0.95 10.03
C HIS A 469 -8.98 0.24 10.54
N THR A 470 -9.64 1.16 11.24
CA THR A 470 -9.02 2.06 12.22
C THR A 470 -8.96 1.30 13.54
#